data_AF-A0A2G1XKU7-F1
#
_entry.id   AF-A0A2G1XKU7-F1
#
_cell.length_a   1.000
_cell.length_b   1.000
_cell.length_c   1.000
_cell.angle_alpha   90.00
_cell.angle_beta   90.00
_cell.angle_gamma   90.00
#
_symmetry.space_group_name_H-M   'P 1'
#
loop_
_entity.id
_entity.type
_entity.pdbx_description
1 polymer ?
#
loop_
_entity_poly.entity_id
_entity_poly.type
_entity_poly.pdbx_seq_one_letter_code
_entity_poly.pdbx_strand_id
1 'polypeptide(L)'
;MAESPPPRPPRPRRRWRQWYECVLGWPTAPATAVRPMGLLTGVRFDALGVPEEAGFAVLGRVPATGPVALDRRAGRMWFLTAQGSADELPELLGWLDWGGVALGLTALGTGGRIVAPAPWEGRSAAGRRQEALEGPGAVEAVWVRPPEPGCEVERTLPETGLGGDVGAPDLVRLVSTAATECHRSRLLRAGRARRDQPPENRPGGPGDQAQDQALAFSYASRISAGTRPRSLTL
;
A
#
# COMPACT_ATOMS: atom_id res chain seq x y z
N MET A 1 38.81 -46.13 1.22
CA MET A 1 38.30 -44.92 0.54
C MET A 1 37.11 -44.43 1.32
N ALA A 2 37.22 -43.29 2.00
CA ALA A 2 36.10 -42.72 2.74
C ALA A 2 35.18 -42.02 1.73
N GLU A 3 33.98 -42.57 1.54
CA GLU A 3 32.96 -41.98 0.68
C GLU A 3 32.51 -40.66 1.28
N SER A 4 32.72 -39.56 0.55
CA SER A 4 32.26 -38.24 1.00
C SER A 4 30.73 -38.25 1.08
N PRO A 5 30.13 -37.77 2.19
CA PRO A 5 28.69 -37.70 2.29
C PRO A 5 28.13 -36.78 1.20
N PRO A 6 26.94 -37.09 0.65
CA PRO A 6 26.34 -36.29 -0.40
C PRO A 6 26.13 -34.84 0.08
N PRO A 7 26.27 -33.84 -0.80
CA PRO A 7 26.11 -32.44 -0.44
C PRO A 7 24.71 -32.23 0.13
N ARG A 8 24.65 -31.77 1.39
CA ARG A 8 23.37 -31.43 2.04
C ARG A 8 22.64 -30.41 1.16
N PRO A 9 21.33 -30.60 0.89
CA PRO A 9 20.59 -29.62 0.11
C PRO A 9 20.67 -28.25 0.80
N PRO A 10 20.90 -27.16 0.04
CA PRO A 10 20.99 -25.84 0.62
C PRO A 10 19.69 -25.52 1.35
N ARG A 11 19.80 -25.12 2.62
CA ARG A 11 18.65 -24.77 3.46
C ARG A 11 17.77 -23.73 2.73
N PRO A 12 16.44 -23.78 2.87
CA PRO A 12 15.52 -22.88 2.16
C PRO A 12 15.91 -21.39 2.22
N ARG A 13 16.38 -20.91 3.38
CA ARG A 13 16.85 -19.53 3.58
C ARG A 13 18.08 -19.14 2.75
N ARG A 14 18.98 -20.09 2.46
CA ARG A 14 20.13 -19.83 1.56
C ARG A 14 19.68 -19.69 0.12
N ARG A 15 18.68 -20.50 -0.31
CA ARG A 15 18.06 -20.37 -1.63
C ARG A 15 17.34 -19.02 -1.80
N TRP A 16 16.66 -18.55 -0.76
CA TRP A 16 15.96 -17.25 -0.78
C TRP A 16 16.92 -16.06 -0.95
N ARG A 17 18.01 -16.04 -0.16
CA ARG A 17 19.07 -15.02 -0.33
C ARG A 17 19.66 -15.07 -1.73
N GLN A 18 20.01 -16.26 -2.20
CA GLN A 18 20.66 -16.44 -3.49
C GLN A 18 19.75 -16.00 -4.65
N TRP A 19 18.44 -16.21 -4.53
CA TRP A 19 17.49 -15.70 -5.52
C TRP A 19 17.51 -14.17 -5.57
N TYR A 20 17.41 -13.48 -4.43
CA TYR A 20 17.49 -12.01 -4.41
C TYR A 20 18.82 -11.47 -4.92
N GLU A 21 19.93 -12.02 -4.44
CA GLU A 21 21.27 -11.50 -4.76
C GLU A 21 21.72 -11.87 -6.19
N CYS A 22 21.43 -13.10 -6.65
CA CYS A 22 21.93 -13.59 -7.94
C CYS A 22 20.92 -13.46 -9.08
N VAL A 23 19.60 -13.56 -8.83
CA VAL A 23 18.57 -13.47 -9.89
C VAL A 23 18.09 -12.04 -10.05
N LEU A 24 17.84 -11.32 -8.95
CA LEU A 24 17.36 -9.94 -8.99
C LEU A 24 18.48 -8.90 -8.83
N GLY A 25 19.68 -9.30 -8.39
CA GLY A 25 20.77 -8.36 -8.12
C GLY A 25 20.51 -7.44 -6.94
N TRP A 26 19.58 -7.81 -6.04
CA TRP A 26 19.15 -6.98 -4.93
C TRP A 26 19.94 -7.28 -3.66
N PRO A 27 20.55 -6.26 -3.02
CA PRO A 27 21.32 -6.47 -1.81
C PRO A 27 20.44 -6.86 -0.63
N THR A 28 20.85 -7.90 0.12
CA THR A 28 20.10 -8.40 1.27
C THR A 28 20.86 -8.32 2.59
N ALA A 29 20.19 -7.85 3.64
CA ALA A 29 20.68 -7.92 5.00
C ALA A 29 20.39 -9.32 5.59
N PRO A 30 21.35 -9.97 6.27
CA PRO A 30 21.11 -11.23 6.96
C PRO A 30 20.09 -11.13 8.08
N ALA A 31 19.32 -12.20 8.22
CA ALA A 31 18.46 -12.39 9.38
C ALA A 31 19.34 -12.53 10.63
N THR A 32 18.93 -11.89 11.71
CA THR A 32 19.52 -12.06 13.05
C THR A 32 18.51 -12.76 13.96
N ALA A 33 18.87 -13.01 15.22
CA ALA A 33 17.93 -13.55 16.20
C ALA A 33 16.69 -12.66 16.42
N VAL A 34 16.80 -11.36 16.14
CA VAL A 34 15.78 -10.34 16.49
C VAL A 34 15.10 -9.75 15.25
N ARG A 35 15.74 -9.81 14.06
CA ARG A 35 15.16 -9.26 12.83
C ARG A 35 15.22 -10.26 11.68
N PRO A 36 14.15 -10.40 10.89
CA PRO A 36 14.17 -11.21 9.69
C PRO A 36 15.15 -10.66 8.63
N MET A 37 15.40 -11.48 7.61
CA MET A 37 16.15 -11.07 6.41
C MET A 37 15.45 -9.87 5.79
N GLY A 38 16.22 -8.90 5.29
CA GLY A 38 15.67 -7.70 4.66
C GLY A 38 16.31 -7.41 3.31
N LEU A 39 15.58 -6.71 2.45
CA LEU A 39 16.12 -6.13 1.23
C LEU A 39 16.52 -4.68 1.54
N LEU A 40 17.72 -4.28 1.16
CA LEU A 40 18.21 -2.92 1.40
C LEU A 40 17.63 -1.95 0.37
N THR A 41 17.10 -0.82 0.84
CA THR A 41 16.57 0.26 0.00
C THR A 41 17.64 1.33 -0.25
N GLY A 42 17.43 2.17 -1.27
CA GLY A 42 18.38 3.20 -1.71
C GLY A 42 19.64 2.69 -2.40
N VAL A 43 19.62 1.44 -2.88
CA VAL A 43 20.71 0.87 -3.70
C VAL A 43 20.25 0.55 -5.11
N ARG A 44 19.11 -0.15 -5.25
CA ARG A 44 18.49 -0.49 -6.54
C ARG A 44 17.07 0.04 -6.67
N PHE A 45 16.43 0.32 -5.53
CA PHE A 45 15.07 0.78 -5.42
C PHE A 45 14.91 1.46 -4.07
N ASP A 46 13.95 2.35 -4.00
CA ASP A 46 13.37 2.85 -2.76
C ASP A 46 12.04 2.15 -2.50
N ALA A 47 11.47 2.32 -1.31
CA ALA A 47 10.17 1.74 -0.99
C ALA A 47 9.22 2.77 -0.38
N LEU A 48 8.03 2.88 -0.97
CA LEU A 48 6.91 3.64 -0.44
C LEU A 48 5.99 2.72 0.36
N GLY A 49 5.98 2.93 1.67
CA GLY A 49 5.13 2.26 2.65
C GLY A 49 3.76 2.90 2.76
N VAL A 50 2.72 2.13 2.47
CA VAL A 50 1.32 2.54 2.54
C VAL A 50 0.59 1.61 3.52
N PRO A 51 -0.25 2.12 4.45
CA PRO A 51 -1.07 1.27 5.32
C PRO A 51 -1.84 0.23 4.50
N GLU A 52 -1.91 -1.02 4.97
CA GLU A 52 -2.43 -2.16 4.21
C GLU A 52 -3.78 -1.90 3.54
N GLU A 53 -4.76 -1.37 4.28
CA GLU A 53 -6.10 -1.03 3.75
C GLU A 53 -6.04 -0.05 2.57
N ALA A 54 -5.19 0.97 2.67
CA ALA A 54 -5.01 1.95 1.61
C ALA A 54 -4.20 1.35 0.44
N GLY A 55 -3.22 0.49 0.71
CA GLY A 55 -2.39 -0.16 -0.30
C GLY A 55 -3.21 -1.02 -1.27
N PHE A 56 -4.16 -1.82 -0.77
CA PHE A 56 -5.06 -2.58 -1.64
C PHE A 56 -5.91 -1.67 -2.54
N ALA A 57 -6.39 -0.55 -1.99
CA ALA A 57 -7.18 0.43 -2.73
C ALA A 57 -6.35 1.15 -3.82
N VAL A 58 -5.05 1.35 -3.59
CA VAL A 58 -4.10 1.86 -4.59
C VAL A 58 -3.91 0.84 -5.72
N LEU A 59 -3.69 -0.44 -5.40
CA LEU A 59 -3.50 -1.50 -6.40
C LEU A 59 -4.69 -1.66 -7.36
N GLY A 60 -5.91 -1.39 -6.88
CA GLY A 60 -7.12 -1.40 -7.69
C GLY A 60 -7.29 -0.17 -8.61
N ARG A 61 -6.56 0.92 -8.36
CA ARG A 61 -6.64 2.19 -9.12
C ARG A 61 -5.43 2.47 -10.00
N VAL A 62 -4.28 1.92 -9.63
CA VAL A 62 -3.02 2.05 -10.35
C VAL A 62 -2.62 0.66 -10.88
N PRO A 63 -2.81 0.38 -12.18
CA PRO A 63 -2.53 -0.94 -12.74
C PRO A 63 -1.03 -1.21 -12.85
N ALA A 64 -0.22 -0.21 -13.22
CA ALA A 64 1.23 -0.29 -13.31
C ALA A 64 1.85 0.38 -12.07
N THR A 65 2.14 -0.40 -11.03
CA THR A 65 2.77 0.07 -9.79
C THR A 65 4.20 -0.44 -9.61
N GLY A 66 4.65 -1.34 -10.48
CA GLY A 66 5.81 -2.17 -10.24
C GLY A 66 5.60 -3.22 -9.14
N PRO A 67 6.69 -3.81 -8.61
CA PRO A 67 6.65 -4.83 -7.57
C PRO A 67 6.10 -4.29 -6.25
N VAL A 68 5.26 -5.09 -5.58
CA VAL A 68 4.61 -4.70 -4.32
C VAL A 68 4.66 -5.86 -3.32
N ALA A 69 5.17 -5.57 -2.13
CA ALA A 69 5.23 -6.51 -1.01
C ALA A 69 4.24 -6.10 0.10
N LEU A 70 3.63 -7.08 0.76
CA LEU A 70 2.83 -6.89 1.97
C LEU A 70 3.62 -7.41 3.17
N ASP A 71 3.94 -6.53 4.12
CA ASP A 71 4.44 -6.88 5.44
C ASP A 71 3.26 -6.96 6.41
N ARG A 72 2.83 -8.19 6.72
CA ARG A 72 1.68 -8.47 7.59
C ARG A 72 1.95 -8.10 9.04
N ARG A 73 3.21 -8.17 9.47
CA ARG A 73 3.57 -7.82 10.84
C ARG A 73 3.52 -6.31 11.03
N ALA A 74 3.98 -5.55 10.04
CA ALA A 74 3.92 -4.10 10.05
C ALA A 74 2.54 -3.53 9.64
N GLY A 75 1.65 -4.35 9.06
CA GLY A 75 0.35 -3.91 8.52
C GLY A 75 0.49 -2.90 7.38
N ARG A 76 1.50 -3.09 6.53
CA ARG A 76 1.89 -2.13 5.48
C ARG A 76 2.23 -2.83 4.17
N MET A 77 1.90 -2.17 3.08
CA MET A 77 2.38 -2.51 1.75
C MET A 77 3.55 -1.63 1.35
N TRP A 78 4.58 -2.25 0.79
CA TRP A 78 5.76 -1.61 0.24
C TRP A 78 5.67 -1.65 -1.28
N PHE A 79 5.43 -0.48 -1.88
CA PHE A 79 5.53 -0.26 -3.31
C PHE A 79 6.99 0.06 -3.61
N LEU A 80 7.64 -0.74 -4.44
CA LEU A 80 9.02 -0.47 -4.82
C LEU A 80 9.00 0.67 -5.86
N THR A 81 9.81 1.69 -5.64
CA THR A 81 9.95 2.89 -6.47
C THR A 81 11.41 3.07 -6.87
N ALA A 82 11.69 3.92 -7.87
CA ALA A 82 13.05 4.14 -8.31
C ALA A 82 13.92 4.72 -7.19
N GLN A 83 15.22 4.43 -7.24
CA GLN A 83 16.17 4.99 -6.29
C GLN A 83 16.14 6.52 -6.33
N GLY A 84 16.08 7.17 -5.16
CA GLY A 84 15.94 8.62 -5.04
C GLY A 84 14.50 9.09 -4.78
N SER A 85 13.49 8.27 -5.11
CA SER A 85 12.07 8.58 -4.88
C SER A 85 11.75 8.86 -3.40
N ALA A 86 12.50 8.26 -2.48
CA ALA A 86 12.29 8.47 -1.05
C ALA A 86 12.63 9.90 -0.61
N ASP A 87 13.66 10.49 -1.21
CA ASP A 87 14.13 11.85 -0.89
C ASP A 87 13.24 12.91 -1.54
N GLU A 88 12.62 12.60 -2.67
CA GLU A 88 11.66 13.47 -3.38
C GLU A 88 10.26 13.49 -2.74
N LEU A 89 9.90 12.43 -1.99
CA LEU A 89 8.55 12.28 -1.44
C LEU A 89 8.05 13.50 -0.63
N PRO A 90 8.84 14.10 0.29
CA PRO A 90 8.37 15.23 1.07
C PRO A 90 8.04 16.46 0.22
N GLU A 91 8.87 16.76 -0.78
CA GLU A 91 8.65 17.87 -1.71
C GLU A 91 7.43 17.59 -2.59
N LEU A 92 7.32 16.37 -3.12
CA LEU A 92 6.19 15.94 -3.93
C LEU A 92 4.86 16.01 -3.16
N LEU A 93 4.84 15.59 -1.90
CA LEU A 93 3.65 15.74 -1.04
C LEU A 93 3.32 17.21 -0.76
N GLY A 94 4.33 18.08 -0.63
CA GLY A 94 4.14 19.52 -0.54
C GLY A 94 3.49 20.10 -1.79
N TRP A 95 4.00 19.73 -2.98
CA TRP A 95 3.45 20.17 -4.26
C TRP A 95 2.02 19.66 -4.52
N LEU A 96 1.70 18.45 -4.05
CA LEU A 96 0.35 17.87 -4.14
C LEU A 96 -0.63 18.37 -3.06
N ASP A 97 -0.28 19.41 -2.30
CA ASP A 97 -1.07 19.97 -1.18
C ASP A 97 -1.38 18.96 -0.04
N TRP A 98 -0.59 17.89 0.08
CA TRP A 98 -0.68 16.91 1.17
C TRP A 98 0.32 17.18 2.30
N GLY A 99 1.14 18.22 2.19
CA GLY A 99 2.10 18.62 3.21
C GLY A 99 1.47 18.80 4.60
N GLY A 100 2.11 18.23 5.63
CA GLY A 100 1.64 18.32 7.03
C GLY A 100 0.43 17.43 7.37
N VAL A 101 -0.18 16.74 6.40
CA VAL A 101 -1.26 15.79 6.67
C VAL A 101 -0.66 14.47 7.16
N ALA A 102 -1.11 14.00 8.33
CA ALA A 102 -0.76 12.68 8.86
C ALA A 102 -1.42 11.56 8.03
N LEU A 103 -0.80 11.23 6.89
CA LEU A 103 -1.24 10.18 5.97
C LEU A 103 -0.75 8.78 6.39
N GLY A 104 0.28 8.71 7.23
CA GLY A 104 0.90 7.43 7.59
C GLY A 104 1.66 6.76 6.43
N LEU A 105 2.01 7.55 5.41
CA LEU A 105 2.97 7.16 4.37
C LEU A 105 4.39 7.13 4.96
N THR A 106 5.24 6.26 4.43
CA THR A 106 6.63 6.13 4.85
C THR A 106 7.49 5.90 3.63
N ALA A 107 8.52 6.72 3.43
CA ALA A 107 9.55 6.44 2.43
C ALA A 107 10.75 5.75 3.08
N LEU A 108 11.28 4.72 2.42
CA LEU A 108 12.55 4.08 2.76
C LEU A 108 13.49 4.26 1.57
N GLY A 109 14.45 5.15 1.74
CA GLY A 109 15.56 5.38 0.80
C GLY A 109 16.85 4.73 1.28
N THR A 110 17.97 5.43 1.10
CA THR A 110 19.31 4.97 1.48
C THR A 110 19.39 4.56 2.95
N GLY A 111 19.95 3.37 3.21
CA GLY A 111 20.13 2.82 4.55
C GLY A 111 18.86 2.21 5.17
N GLY A 112 17.72 2.30 4.49
CA GLY A 112 16.49 1.62 4.86
C GLY A 112 16.50 0.12 4.52
N ARG A 113 15.49 -0.59 4.99
CA ARG A 113 15.23 -1.97 4.58
C ARG A 113 13.77 -2.37 4.75
N ILE A 114 13.27 -3.17 3.82
CA ILE A 114 12.00 -3.89 3.96
C ILE A 114 12.26 -5.35 4.34
N VAL A 115 11.32 -6.00 5.03
CA VAL A 115 11.41 -7.44 5.28
C VAL A 115 11.39 -8.16 3.93
N ALA A 116 12.36 -9.04 3.70
CA ALA A 116 12.49 -9.75 2.44
C ALA A 116 11.28 -10.68 2.26
N PRO A 117 10.42 -10.45 1.25
CA PRO A 117 9.25 -11.30 1.06
C PRO A 117 9.67 -12.72 0.69
N ALA A 118 8.82 -13.71 0.96
CA ALA A 118 9.08 -15.04 0.41
C ALA A 118 9.15 -14.95 -1.13
N PRO A 119 10.21 -15.49 -1.77
CA PRO A 119 10.29 -15.53 -3.22
C PRO A 119 9.08 -16.29 -3.77
N TRP A 120 8.47 -15.74 -4.81
CA TRP A 120 7.19 -16.24 -5.32
C TRP A 120 7.29 -17.55 -6.13
N GLU A 121 8.53 -18.03 -6.41
CA GLU A 121 8.88 -19.05 -7.42
C GLU A 121 7.66 -19.70 -8.10
N GLY A 122 7.27 -19.08 -9.22
CA GLY A 122 6.38 -19.66 -10.19
C GLY A 122 6.87 -21.03 -10.64
N ARG A 123 5.89 -21.87 -11.05
CA ARG A 123 6.04 -23.13 -11.80
C ARG A 123 7.50 -23.48 -12.09
N SER A 124 8.02 -24.41 -11.29
CA SER A 124 9.23 -25.15 -11.61
C SER A 124 9.28 -25.42 -13.13
N ALA A 125 10.39 -25.10 -13.79
CA ALA A 125 10.70 -25.62 -15.13
C ALA A 125 10.66 -27.17 -15.19
N ALA A 126 10.47 -27.83 -14.03
CA ALA A 126 10.31 -29.27 -13.85
C ALA A 126 8.93 -29.69 -13.28
N GLY A 127 7.84 -28.95 -13.49
CA GLY A 127 6.47 -29.47 -13.40
C GLY A 127 6.03 -30.14 -12.09
N ARG A 128 6.72 -29.92 -10.95
CA ARG A 128 6.31 -30.44 -9.64
C ARG A 128 5.66 -29.35 -8.82
N ARG A 129 4.47 -29.65 -8.31
CA ARG A 129 3.76 -28.88 -7.29
C ARG A 129 4.68 -28.75 -6.08
N GLN A 130 5.22 -27.56 -5.86
CA GLN A 130 6.12 -27.29 -4.75
C GLN A 130 5.28 -27.37 -3.48
N GLU A 131 5.55 -28.39 -2.65
CA GLU A 131 5.09 -28.45 -1.27
C GLU A 131 5.43 -27.11 -0.63
N ALA A 132 4.40 -26.44 -0.11
CA ALA A 132 4.52 -25.17 0.57
C ALA A 132 5.72 -25.25 1.52
N LEU A 133 6.60 -24.26 1.45
CA LEU A 133 7.72 -24.06 2.36
C LEU A 133 7.15 -23.75 3.76
N GLU A 134 6.52 -24.73 4.39
CA GLU A 134 6.02 -24.69 5.75
C GLU A 134 7.20 -24.95 6.69
N GLY A 135 7.95 -23.88 6.96
CA GLY A 135 8.68 -23.75 8.21
C GLY A 135 7.77 -23.08 9.25
N PRO A 136 7.84 -23.44 10.54
CA PRO A 136 7.03 -22.83 11.59
C PRO A 136 7.47 -21.37 11.76
N GLY A 137 6.61 -20.45 11.31
CA GLY A 137 6.85 -19.02 11.28
C GLY A 137 6.27 -18.45 10.00
N ALA A 138 5.00 -18.01 10.07
CA ALA A 138 4.30 -17.36 8.98
C ALA A 138 5.24 -16.37 8.27
N VAL A 139 5.31 -16.44 6.95
CA VAL A 139 6.15 -15.50 6.20
C VAL A 139 5.60 -14.09 6.44
N GLU A 140 6.32 -13.31 7.26
CA GLU A 140 5.90 -11.98 7.71
C GLU A 140 5.70 -11.03 6.53
N ALA A 141 6.43 -11.24 5.42
CA ALA A 141 6.28 -10.49 4.18
C ALA A 141 6.03 -11.39 2.95
N VAL A 142 5.09 -11.00 2.09
CA VAL A 142 4.78 -11.72 0.84
C VAL A 142 4.69 -10.78 -0.35
N TRP A 143 5.03 -11.26 -1.54
CA TRP A 143 4.77 -10.53 -2.78
C TRP A 143 3.27 -10.50 -3.08
N VAL A 144 2.70 -9.30 -3.22
CA VAL A 144 1.35 -9.08 -3.75
C VAL A 144 1.41 -8.91 -5.27
N ARG A 145 2.44 -8.20 -5.75
CA ARG A 145 2.86 -8.18 -7.15
C ARG A 145 4.35 -8.53 -7.21
N PRO A 146 4.73 -9.72 -7.70
CA PRO A 146 6.12 -10.14 -7.72
C PRO A 146 6.94 -9.36 -8.75
N PRO A 147 8.26 -9.20 -8.55
CA PRO A 147 9.15 -8.71 -9.60
C PRO A 147 9.29 -9.73 -10.73
N GLU A 148 9.38 -9.26 -11.97
CA GLU A 148 9.67 -10.10 -13.13
C GLU A 148 11.17 -10.45 -13.18
N PRO A 149 11.56 -11.74 -13.12
CA PRO A 149 12.96 -12.13 -13.24
C PRO A 149 13.53 -11.74 -14.60
N GLY A 150 14.70 -11.09 -14.63
CA GLY A 150 15.40 -10.75 -15.87
C GLY A 150 15.08 -9.38 -16.47
N CYS A 151 14.16 -8.61 -15.88
CA CYS A 151 13.95 -7.20 -16.20
C CYS A 151 14.80 -6.34 -15.25
N GLU A 152 15.53 -5.35 -15.79
CA GLU A 152 16.14 -4.30 -14.96
C GLU A 152 15.04 -3.62 -14.17
N VAL A 153 15.05 -3.85 -12.85
CA VAL A 153 13.96 -3.45 -11.96
C VAL A 153 13.70 -1.96 -12.10
N GLU A 154 14.75 -1.16 -12.22
CA GLU A 154 14.74 0.28 -12.56
C GLU A 154 13.69 0.64 -13.63
N ARG A 155 13.58 -0.13 -14.73
CA ARG A 155 12.61 0.12 -15.83
C ARG A 155 11.15 -0.13 -15.47
N THR A 156 10.89 -0.85 -14.38
CA THR A 156 9.56 -1.23 -13.90
C THR A 156 9.13 -0.44 -12.68
N LEU A 157 10.01 0.42 -12.17
CA LEU A 157 9.74 1.22 -10.98
C LEU A 157 9.12 2.56 -11.37
N PRO A 158 8.16 3.06 -10.59
CA PRO A 158 7.71 4.43 -10.70
C PRO A 158 8.89 5.41 -10.53
N GLU A 159 9.11 6.27 -11.53
CA GLU A 159 10.10 7.35 -11.57
C GLU A 159 9.40 8.71 -11.64
N THR A 160 10.12 9.78 -11.26
CA THR A 160 9.71 11.16 -11.51
C THR A 160 10.11 11.58 -12.92
N GLY A 161 9.13 11.75 -13.80
CA GLY A 161 9.37 12.27 -15.15
C GLY A 161 8.10 12.52 -15.95
N LEU A 162 8.02 13.66 -16.65
CA LEU A 162 6.92 14.03 -17.56
C LEU A 162 6.99 13.30 -18.93
N GLY A 163 7.71 12.19 -19.02
CA GLY A 163 8.09 11.57 -20.30
C GLY A 163 8.00 10.05 -20.34
N GLY A 164 7.16 9.43 -19.51
CA GLY A 164 6.91 7.98 -19.58
C GLY A 164 6.06 7.62 -20.81
N ASP A 165 6.45 6.55 -21.51
CA ASP A 165 5.55 5.83 -22.43
C ASP A 165 4.23 5.52 -21.70
N VAL A 166 3.12 5.44 -22.42
CA VAL A 166 1.74 5.40 -21.86
C VAL A 166 1.50 4.23 -20.88
N GLY A 167 2.44 3.27 -20.80
CA GLY A 167 2.43 2.14 -19.87
C GLY A 167 3.44 2.15 -18.71
N ALA A 168 4.32 3.15 -18.58
CA ALA A 168 5.30 3.21 -17.49
C ALA A 168 4.65 3.69 -16.17
N PRO A 169 5.01 3.09 -15.02
CA PRO A 169 4.54 3.57 -13.72
C PRO A 169 5.01 5.00 -13.45
N ASP A 170 4.10 5.89 -13.04
CA ASP A 170 4.38 7.29 -12.70
C ASP A 170 4.36 7.49 -11.17
N LEU A 171 5.46 8.01 -10.60
CA LEU A 171 5.56 8.25 -9.16
C LEU A 171 4.52 9.26 -8.68
N VAL A 172 4.22 10.30 -9.47
CA VAL A 172 3.24 11.34 -9.11
C VAL A 172 1.85 10.73 -8.97
N ARG A 173 1.41 9.95 -9.97
CA ARG A 173 0.14 9.22 -9.91
C ARG A 173 0.08 8.24 -8.77
N LEU A 174 1.15 7.49 -8.50
CA LEU A 174 1.22 6.56 -7.38
C LEU A 174 1.06 7.30 -6.05
N VAL A 175 1.84 8.36 -5.81
CA VAL A 175 1.84 9.13 -4.56
C VAL A 175 0.51 9.87 -4.37
N SER A 176 -0.03 10.50 -5.41
CA SER A 176 -1.33 11.17 -5.36
C SER A 176 -2.47 10.20 -5.01
N THR A 177 -2.47 9.01 -5.63
CA THR A 177 -3.45 7.97 -5.29
C THR A 177 -3.25 7.46 -3.88
N ALA A 178 -2.00 7.17 -3.47
CA ALA A 178 -1.68 6.67 -2.14
C ALA A 178 -2.07 7.66 -1.04
N ALA A 179 -1.80 8.96 -1.23
CA ALA A 179 -2.20 10.01 -0.31
C ALA A 179 -3.73 10.08 -0.15
N THR A 180 -4.45 10.07 -1.27
CA THR A 180 -5.92 10.06 -1.29
C THR A 180 -6.50 8.84 -0.55
N GLU A 181 -5.97 7.64 -0.82
CA GLU A 181 -6.45 6.42 -0.16
C GLU A 181 -6.08 6.37 1.32
N CYS A 182 -4.88 6.83 1.69
CA CYS A 182 -4.49 6.94 3.09
C CYS A 182 -5.43 7.87 3.87
N HIS A 183 -5.73 9.03 3.29
CA HIS A 183 -6.65 9.98 3.89
C HIS A 183 -8.06 9.38 4.03
N ARG A 184 -8.58 8.75 2.95
CA ARG A 184 -9.89 8.09 2.98
C ARG A 184 -9.96 6.99 4.04
N SER A 185 -8.97 6.10 4.12
CA SER A 185 -8.94 5.04 5.12
C SER A 185 -8.90 5.60 6.55
N ARG A 186 -8.17 6.70 6.77
CA ARG A 186 -8.17 7.40 8.07
C ARG A 186 -9.55 7.94 8.44
N LEU A 187 -10.25 8.58 7.50
CA LEU A 187 -11.61 9.08 7.72
C LEU A 187 -12.60 7.95 7.98
N LEU A 188 -12.51 6.84 7.25
CA LEU A 188 -13.35 5.67 7.45
C LEU A 188 -13.14 5.04 8.83
N ARG A 189 -11.88 4.94 9.28
CA ARG A 189 -11.55 4.44 10.63
C ARG A 189 -12.09 5.35 11.72
N ALA A 190 -11.93 6.67 11.58
CA ALA A 190 -12.50 7.63 12.52
C ALA A 190 -14.04 7.56 12.57
N GLY A 191 -14.69 7.41 11.41
CA GLY A 191 -16.14 7.25 11.31
C GLY A 191 -16.65 5.97 11.97
N ARG A 192 -15.93 4.85 11.82
CA ARG A 192 -16.24 3.58 12.51
C ARG A 192 -16.09 3.72 14.02
N ALA A 193 -14.96 4.25 14.48
CA ALA A 193 -14.72 4.48 15.92
C ALA A 193 -15.81 5.34 16.58
N ARG A 194 -16.30 6.38 15.88
CA ARG A 194 -17.42 7.20 16.37
C ARG A 194 -18.76 6.47 16.42
N ARG A 195 -19.01 5.54 15.47
CA ARG A 195 -20.24 4.72 15.46
C ARG A 195 -20.23 3.68 16.58
N ASP A 196 -19.08 3.08 16.81
CA ASP A 196 -18.87 2.02 17.81
C ASP A 196 -18.71 2.58 19.23
N GLN A 197 -18.65 3.90 19.39
CA GLN A 197 -18.57 4.56 20.69
C GLN A 197 -19.88 4.36 21.48
N PRO A 198 -19.80 3.87 22.73
CA PRO A 198 -20.97 3.66 23.57
C PRO A 198 -21.74 4.98 23.78
N PRO A 199 -23.08 4.93 23.92
CA PRO A 199 -23.96 6.10 23.88
C PRO A 199 -23.66 7.14 24.96
N GLU A 200 -23.00 6.74 26.05
CA GLU A 200 -22.57 7.62 27.16
C GLU A 200 -21.43 8.59 26.80
N ASN A 201 -20.68 8.33 25.72
CA ASN A 201 -19.51 9.12 25.31
C ASN A 201 -19.69 9.83 23.96
N ARG A 202 -20.91 9.90 23.40
CA ARG A 202 -21.17 10.71 22.21
C ARG A 202 -21.17 12.21 22.57
N PRO A 203 -20.43 13.07 21.85
CA PRO A 203 -20.69 14.49 21.91
C PRO A 203 -22.11 14.74 21.37
N GLY A 204 -23.02 15.19 22.24
CA GLY A 204 -24.46 15.31 21.99
C GLY A 204 -25.34 14.22 22.63
N GLY A 205 -25.01 13.76 23.84
CA GLY A 205 -25.88 12.88 24.63
C GLY A 205 -27.23 13.53 24.99
N PRO A 206 -28.24 12.77 25.47
CA PRO A 206 -29.64 13.20 25.59
C PRO A 206 -29.90 14.37 26.58
N GLY A 207 -28.87 14.86 27.27
CA GLY A 207 -28.98 15.92 28.28
C GLY A 207 -28.91 17.35 27.75
N ASP A 208 -28.56 17.57 26.48
CA ASP A 208 -28.36 18.91 25.91
C ASP A 208 -29.45 19.34 24.89
N GLN A 209 -30.52 18.55 24.75
CA GLN A 209 -31.62 18.85 23.82
C GLN A 209 -32.55 20.00 24.28
N ALA A 210 -32.26 20.65 25.41
CA ALA A 210 -33.19 21.61 26.00
C ALA A 210 -33.04 23.06 25.50
N GLN A 211 -31.98 23.46 24.78
CA GLN A 211 -31.73 24.89 24.54
C GLN A 211 -31.40 25.37 23.11
N ASP A 212 -31.28 24.50 22.10
CA ASP A 212 -31.06 24.96 20.71
C ASP A 212 -32.23 24.70 19.75
N GLN A 213 -33.41 24.34 20.28
CA GLN A 213 -34.67 24.36 19.51
C GLN A 213 -35.33 25.76 19.47
N ALA A 214 -34.52 26.80 19.29
CA ALA A 214 -35.00 28.13 19.01
C ALA A 214 -34.16 28.77 17.92
N LEU A 215 -34.50 28.49 16.65
CA LEU A 215 -34.89 29.48 15.63
C LEU A 215 -34.76 28.88 14.20
N ALA A 216 -35.92 28.76 13.54
CA ALA A 216 -36.20 28.93 12.11
C ALA A 216 -35.36 28.10 11.09
N PHE A 217 -35.95 27.28 10.20
CA PHE A 217 -37.01 27.67 9.27
C PHE A 217 -37.84 26.45 8.86
N SER A 218 -39.14 26.53 9.16
CA SER A 218 -40.17 25.83 8.40
C SER A 218 -40.69 26.83 7.36
N TYR A 219 -40.47 26.59 6.06
CA TYR A 219 -41.41 27.03 5.04
C TYR A 219 -41.41 26.07 3.85
N ALA A 220 -42.42 25.20 3.90
CA ALA A 220 -43.19 24.66 2.79
C ALA A 220 -42.66 24.92 1.35
N SER A 221 -42.22 23.85 0.70
CA SER A 221 -42.43 23.67 -0.74
C SER A 221 -43.06 22.29 -0.97
N ARG A 222 -44.38 22.23 -0.80
CA ARG A 222 -45.21 21.17 -1.38
C ARG A 222 -45.83 21.74 -2.65
N ILE A 223 -45.20 21.49 -3.79
CA ILE A 223 -45.87 21.62 -5.09
C ILE A 223 -46.71 20.35 -5.26
N SER A 224 -48.00 20.46 -4.95
CA SER A 224 -49.03 19.51 -5.38
C SER A 224 -49.78 20.09 -6.57
N ALA A 225 -50.01 19.21 -7.54
CA ALA A 225 -50.56 19.47 -8.85
C ALA A 225 -51.99 20.03 -8.88
N GLY A 226 -52.23 20.88 -9.88
CA GLY A 226 -53.44 20.83 -10.72
C GLY A 226 -54.67 21.60 -10.25
N THR A 227 -55.02 22.67 -10.98
CA THR A 227 -56.35 22.82 -11.63
C THR A 227 -56.39 24.08 -12.50
N ARG A 228 -56.81 23.91 -13.76
CA ARG A 228 -57.07 24.98 -14.74
C ARG A 228 -58.31 25.78 -14.34
N PRO A 229 -58.36 27.11 -14.56
CA PRO A 229 -59.61 27.81 -14.80
C PRO A 229 -59.84 27.99 -16.30
N ARG A 230 -61.07 27.70 -16.74
CA ARG A 230 -61.60 27.99 -18.07
C ARG A 230 -61.98 29.49 -18.16
N SER A 231 -61.77 30.02 -19.37
CA SER A 231 -62.37 31.20 -20.01
C SER A 231 -63.59 31.87 -19.35
N LEU A 232 -63.59 33.20 -19.34
CA LEU A 232 -64.79 34.01 -19.54
C LEU A 232 -64.47 35.31 -20.32
N THR A 233 -65.39 35.60 -21.22
CA THR A 233 -65.55 36.68 -22.21
C THR A 233 -65.51 38.11 -21.67
N LEU A 234 -65.00 39.04 -22.48
CA LEU A 234 -65.67 40.27 -22.90
C LEU A 234 -65.10 40.72 -24.26
#